data_AF-A0A4W5NDY1-F1
#
_entry.id   AF-A0A4W5NDY1-F1
#
_cell.length_a   1.000
_cell.length_b   1.000
_cell.length_c   1.000
_cell.angle_alpha   90.00
_cell.angle_beta   90.00
_cell.angle_gamma   90.00
#
_symmetry.space_group_name_H-M   'P 1'
#
loop_
_entity.id
_entity.type
_entity.pdbx_description
1 polymer ?
#
loop_
_entity_poly.entity_id
_entity_poly.type
_entity_poly.pdbx_seq_one_letter_code
_entity_poly.pdbx_strand_id
1 'polypeptide(L)'
;RSCNIYIKVRCDIPPELWTPILFLHDVWWCISINTAFVFPFCRYLKEFRTEQCPLFLQHKCTQHRPFTCFHWHFLNQRRRRPIRRRDGTFNYSPDVYCTKYDETTGICPDGEDCPYLHRTTGDTERKYHLRYYKTGTCIHETDARGHCVKNGLHCAFAHGPHDLRPPVYDIRLSIMPLVTTLFSRYHAFNKHVSRLVKPVS
;
A
#
# COMPACT_ATOMS: atom_id res chain seq x y z
N ARG A 1 16.03 14.42 7.18
CA ARG A 1 16.40 13.05 6.71
C ARG A 1 15.13 12.40 6.18
N SER A 2 14.89 12.58 4.88
CA SER A 2 13.58 12.56 4.24
C SER A 2 13.06 11.15 3.97
N CYS A 3 11.76 10.93 4.18
CA CYS A 3 11.06 9.73 3.72
C CYS A 3 11.05 9.74 2.19
N ASN A 4 12.05 9.10 1.57
CA ASN A 4 12.09 8.89 0.13
C ASN A 4 11.04 7.83 -0.28
N ILE A 5 9.77 8.14 -0.10
CA ILE A 5 8.68 7.58 -0.92
C ILE A 5 8.45 8.59 -2.05
N TYR A 6 9.53 8.92 -2.78
CA TYR A 6 9.40 9.66 -4.02
C TYR A 6 9.12 8.64 -5.12
N ILE A 7 7.88 8.62 -5.60
CA ILE A 7 7.68 8.52 -7.04
C ILE A 7 8.23 9.85 -7.59
N LYS A 8 9.53 9.90 -7.90
CA LYS A 8 10.13 11.03 -8.59
C LYS A 8 9.72 10.90 -10.06
N VAL A 9 8.50 11.31 -10.40
CA VAL A 9 8.18 11.63 -11.80
C VAL A 9 8.94 12.93 -12.08
N ARG A 10 10.10 12.81 -12.73
CA ARG A 10 10.84 13.98 -13.20
C ARG A 10 9.98 14.63 -14.28
N CYS A 11 9.30 15.72 -13.95
CA CYS A 11 8.69 16.61 -14.92
C CYS A 11 9.80 17.56 -15.38
N ASP A 12 10.58 17.14 -16.38
CA ASP A 12 11.49 18.03 -17.11
C ASP A 12 10.71 18.64 -18.29
N ILE A 13 9.70 19.46 -18.02
CA ILE A 13 8.97 20.22 -19.05
C ILE A 13 9.48 21.67 -19.04
N PRO A 14 10.04 22.19 -20.16
CA PRO A 14 10.54 23.56 -20.26
C PRO A 14 9.45 24.62 -19.97
N PRO A 15 9.80 25.79 -19.40
CA PRO A 15 8.86 26.87 -19.06
C PRO A 15 8.08 27.44 -20.26
N GLU A 16 8.50 27.14 -21.49
CA GLU A 16 7.99 27.71 -22.73
C GLU A 16 6.69 27.05 -23.22
N LEU A 17 6.26 25.93 -22.63
CA LEU A 17 5.06 25.17 -23.02
C LEU A 17 3.81 25.47 -22.16
N TRP A 18 3.84 26.52 -21.34
CA TRP A 18 2.69 26.94 -20.53
C TRP A 18 1.77 27.88 -21.32
N THR A 19 0.91 27.34 -22.19
CA THR A 19 -0.25 28.08 -22.73
C THR A 19 -1.58 27.40 -22.36
N PRO A 20 -2.69 28.15 -22.23
CA PRO A 20 -3.88 27.67 -21.55
C PRO A 20 -4.95 27.19 -22.54
N ILE A 21 -4.75 26.08 -23.27
CA ILE A 21 -5.85 25.38 -23.95
C ILE A 21 -5.57 23.86 -23.95
N LEU A 22 -6.38 23.14 -23.15
CA LEU A 22 -6.76 21.70 -23.22
C LEU A 22 -5.65 20.63 -23.20
N PHE A 23 -5.77 19.63 -22.31
CA PHE A 23 -5.83 18.18 -22.63
C PHE A 23 -5.55 17.32 -21.36
N LEU A 24 -6.60 16.57 -20.94
CA LEU A 24 -6.59 15.24 -20.29
C LEU A 24 -5.93 15.04 -18.90
N HIS A 25 -6.76 15.16 -17.87
CA HIS A 25 -7.00 14.24 -16.73
C HIS A 25 -5.89 13.57 -15.89
N ASP A 26 -4.58 13.71 -16.14
CA ASP A 26 -3.58 12.89 -15.41
C ASP A 26 -2.48 13.67 -14.64
N VAL A 27 -2.60 14.98 -14.42
CA VAL A 27 -1.52 15.79 -13.79
C VAL A 27 -1.95 16.58 -12.55
N TRP A 28 -3.14 16.36 -12.01
CA TRP A 28 -3.62 17.10 -10.83
C TRP A 28 -3.44 16.33 -9.52
N TRP A 29 -2.21 15.99 -9.16
CA TRP A 29 -1.88 15.51 -7.81
C TRP A 29 -0.60 16.13 -7.23
N CYS A 30 -0.20 17.30 -7.75
CA CYS A 30 1.03 17.96 -7.32
C CYS A 30 0.85 19.46 -7.03
N ILE A 31 -0.32 19.87 -6.55
CA ILE A 31 -0.52 21.23 -6.02
C ILE A 31 -1.32 21.11 -4.72
N SER A 32 -0.65 21.45 -3.60
CA SER A 32 -1.22 21.66 -2.27
C SER A 32 -1.65 20.42 -1.47
N ILE A 33 -0.71 19.51 -1.14
CA ILE A 33 -0.93 18.59 -0.02
C ILE A 33 -0.14 19.07 1.18
N ASN A 34 -0.89 19.68 2.10
CA ASN A 34 -0.47 20.06 3.44
C ASN A 34 0.35 18.92 4.06
N THR A 35 1.61 19.17 4.40
CA THR A 35 2.60 18.16 4.80
C THR A 35 2.07 17.24 5.92
N ALA A 36 1.16 17.73 6.77
CA ALA A 36 0.51 16.99 7.85
C ALA A 36 -0.23 15.69 7.44
N PHE A 37 -0.80 15.59 6.23
CA PHE A 37 -1.64 14.44 5.84
C PHE A 37 -0.87 13.24 5.26
N VAL A 38 0.36 13.43 4.77
CA VAL A 38 1.18 12.37 4.15
C VAL A 38 2.05 11.63 5.17
N PHE A 39 2.36 12.26 6.31
CA PHE A 39 3.23 11.69 7.34
C PHE A 39 2.76 10.38 7.98
N PRO A 40 1.47 10.18 8.36
CA PRO A 40 1.08 9.01 9.14
C PRO A 40 1.23 7.69 8.34
N PHE A 41 0.86 7.68 7.06
CA PHE A 41 1.02 6.48 6.22
C PHE A 41 2.50 6.08 6.05
N CYS A 42 3.37 7.07 5.86
CA CYS A 42 4.80 6.84 5.69
C CYS A 42 5.39 6.15 6.92
N ARG A 43 4.99 6.55 8.12
CA ARG A 43 5.46 5.96 9.38
C ARG A 43 5.06 4.49 9.50
N TYR A 44 3.79 4.17 9.26
CA TYR A 44 3.31 2.79 9.34
C TYR A 44 3.94 1.88 8.29
N LEU A 45 4.01 2.33 7.04
CA LEU A 45 4.63 1.56 5.96
C LEU A 45 6.11 1.28 6.25
N LYS A 46 6.83 2.25 6.81
CA LYS A 46 8.27 2.17 7.05
C LYS A 46 8.64 1.43 8.34
N GLU A 47 7.91 1.62 9.43
CA GLU A 47 8.40 1.32 10.79
C GLU A 47 7.49 0.40 11.60
N PHE A 48 6.23 0.19 11.18
CA PHE A 48 5.32 -0.67 11.93
C PHE A 48 5.83 -2.11 11.95
N ARG A 49 6.13 -2.59 13.16
CA ARG A 49 6.63 -3.94 13.45
C ARG A 49 7.93 -4.29 12.72
N THR A 50 8.75 -3.32 12.35
CA THR A 50 10.06 -3.60 11.74
C THR A 50 11.18 -3.74 12.78
N GLU A 51 11.10 -2.96 13.87
CA GLU A 51 12.10 -2.91 14.94
C GLU A 51 11.63 -3.56 16.24
N GLN A 52 12.58 -4.12 17.01
CA GLN A 52 12.31 -4.74 18.32
C GLN A 52 11.95 -3.68 19.35
N CYS A 53 11.02 -3.99 20.25
CA CYS A 53 10.65 -3.07 21.33
C CYS A 53 11.75 -3.03 22.41
N PRO A 54 12.46 -1.89 22.61
CA PRO A 54 13.50 -1.80 23.63
C PRO A 54 12.92 -1.87 25.06
N LEU A 55 11.69 -1.40 25.26
CA LEU A 55 11.01 -1.47 26.55
C LEU A 55 10.57 -2.90 26.89
N PHE A 56 10.29 -3.73 25.89
CA PHE A 56 9.92 -5.13 26.12
C PHE A 56 11.12 -5.94 26.64
N LEU A 57 12.32 -5.69 26.10
CA LEU A 57 13.57 -6.29 26.58
C LEU A 57 13.86 -5.97 28.06
N GLN A 58 13.35 -4.84 28.55
CA GLN A 58 13.46 -4.43 29.95
C GLN A 58 12.25 -4.84 30.79
N HIS A 59 11.29 -5.59 30.24
CA HIS A 59 9.99 -5.91 30.85
C HIS A 59 9.15 -4.70 31.27
N LYS A 60 9.36 -3.54 30.61
CA LYS A 60 8.68 -2.26 30.88
C LYS A 60 7.63 -1.87 29.84
N CYS A 61 7.44 -2.67 28.78
CA CYS A 61 6.46 -2.36 27.74
C CYS A 61 5.02 -2.56 28.26
N THR A 62 4.29 -1.47 28.44
CA THR A 62 2.88 -1.47 28.86
C THR A 62 1.91 -1.87 27.73
N GLN A 63 2.38 -1.88 26.48
CA GLN A 63 1.59 -2.21 25.29
C GLN A 63 1.73 -3.69 24.86
N HIS A 64 2.18 -4.56 25.77
CA HIS A 64 2.29 -6.00 25.52
C HIS A 64 0.95 -6.72 25.66
N ARG A 65 0.09 -6.29 26.59
CA ARG A 65 -1.20 -6.92 26.92
C ARG A 65 -2.27 -5.86 27.24
N PRO A 66 -3.26 -5.63 26.36
CA PRO A 66 -3.36 -6.19 25.01
C PRO A 66 -2.18 -5.76 24.12
N PHE A 67 -1.86 -6.56 23.10
CA PHE A 67 -0.70 -6.30 22.25
C PHE A 67 -0.98 -5.16 21.25
N THR A 68 -0.72 -3.94 21.70
CA THR A 68 -0.87 -2.70 20.92
C THR A 68 0.46 -1.99 20.71
N CYS A 69 1.59 -2.69 20.91
CA CYS A 69 2.89 -2.10 20.70
C CYS A 69 3.15 -1.90 19.20
N PHE A 70 3.77 -0.78 18.85
CA PHE A 70 4.17 -0.46 17.48
C PHE A 70 5.37 -1.32 17.01
N HIS A 71 6.18 -1.77 17.96
CA HIS A 71 7.38 -2.59 17.76
C HIS A 71 7.07 -4.07 18.00
N TRP A 72 7.88 -4.97 17.43
CA TRP A 72 7.72 -6.40 17.66
C TRP A 72 8.38 -6.82 18.98
N HIS A 73 7.80 -7.82 19.65
CA HIS A 73 8.33 -8.39 20.90
C HIS A 73 8.99 -9.74 20.64
N PHE A 74 8.35 -10.55 19.79
CA PHE A 74 8.85 -11.85 19.34
C PHE A 74 9.13 -11.82 17.84
N LEU A 75 10.07 -12.66 17.39
CA LEU A 75 10.54 -12.62 16.00
C LEU A 75 9.43 -12.95 14.98
N ASN A 76 8.49 -13.83 15.32
CA ASN A 76 7.32 -14.11 14.48
C ASN A 76 6.34 -12.93 14.34
N GLN A 77 6.50 -11.86 15.11
CA GLN A 77 5.76 -10.60 14.97
C GLN A 77 6.49 -9.57 14.10
N ARG A 78 7.76 -9.82 13.78
CA ARG A 78 8.60 -8.92 12.98
C ARG A 78 8.15 -8.96 11.52
N ARG A 79 8.01 -7.77 10.94
CA ARG A 79 7.63 -7.53 9.55
C ARG A 79 8.81 -6.93 8.79
N ARG A 80 9.07 -7.40 7.57
CA ARG A 80 9.99 -6.73 6.65
C ARG A 80 9.33 -5.51 5.99
N ARG A 81 10.09 -4.43 5.87
CA ARG A 81 9.62 -3.22 5.18
C ARG A 81 9.37 -3.51 3.69
N PRO A 82 8.18 -3.21 3.14
CA PRO A 82 7.92 -3.33 1.71
C PRO A 82 8.61 -2.18 0.97
N ILE A 83 9.33 -2.53 -0.07
CA ILE A 83 10.10 -1.61 -0.91
C ILE A 83 9.74 -1.87 -2.36
N ARG A 84 9.35 -0.82 -3.07
CA ARG A 84 9.33 -0.83 -4.54
C ARG A 84 10.72 -0.43 -5.02
N ARG A 85 11.40 -1.36 -5.68
CA ARG A 85 12.73 -1.18 -6.26
C ARG A 85 12.66 -0.23 -7.48
N ARG A 86 13.82 0.23 -7.94
CA ARG A 86 13.92 1.16 -9.09
C ARG A 86 13.40 0.53 -10.39
N ASP A 87 13.56 -0.79 -10.52
CA ASP A 87 13.02 -1.58 -11.64
C ASP A 87 11.48 -1.70 -11.60
N GLY A 88 10.83 -1.19 -10.56
CA GLY A 88 9.39 -1.22 -10.40
C GLY A 88 8.83 -2.49 -9.74
N THR A 89 9.68 -3.46 -9.38
CA THR A 89 9.30 -4.67 -8.65
C THR A 89 9.28 -4.47 -7.14
N PHE A 90 8.56 -5.32 -6.41
CA PHE A 90 8.67 -5.35 -4.94
C PHE A 90 9.82 -6.23 -4.45
N ASN A 91 10.36 -5.91 -3.27
CA ASN A 91 11.35 -6.76 -2.59
C ASN A 91 10.78 -8.12 -2.16
N TYR A 92 9.48 -8.18 -1.84
CA TYR A 92 8.74 -9.43 -1.67
C TYR A 92 7.34 -9.32 -2.28
N SER A 93 6.78 -10.46 -2.69
CA SER A 93 5.45 -10.53 -3.28
C SER A 93 4.38 -10.09 -2.27
N PRO A 94 3.38 -9.27 -2.67
CA PRO A 94 2.23 -8.99 -1.83
C PRO A 94 1.28 -10.19 -1.68
N ASP A 95 1.40 -11.21 -2.53
CA ASP A 95 0.36 -12.23 -2.73
C ASP A 95 0.81 -13.68 -2.56
N VAL A 96 2.07 -13.98 -2.87
CA VAL A 96 2.57 -15.35 -2.84
C VAL A 96 3.27 -15.59 -1.52
N TYR A 97 2.64 -16.39 -0.65
CA TYR A 97 3.20 -16.78 0.64
C TYR A 97 4.41 -17.71 0.50
N CYS A 98 5.40 -17.50 1.36
CA CYS A 98 6.57 -18.37 1.49
C CYS A 98 6.16 -19.66 2.20
N THR A 99 6.51 -20.80 1.62
CA THR A 99 6.29 -22.12 2.24
C THR A 99 7.38 -22.53 3.23
N LYS A 100 8.51 -21.81 3.24
CA LYS A 100 9.68 -22.08 4.09
C LYS A 100 9.72 -21.24 5.37
N TYR A 101 8.82 -20.26 5.50
CA TYR A 101 8.74 -19.42 6.69
C TYR A 101 8.11 -20.19 7.85
N ASP A 102 8.82 -20.30 8.96
CA ASP A 102 8.27 -20.88 10.18
C ASP A 102 7.48 -19.81 10.96
N GLU A 103 6.17 -19.96 11.00
CA GLU A 103 5.25 -19.03 11.67
C GLU A 103 5.39 -19.04 13.21
N THR A 104 5.95 -20.12 13.77
CA THR A 104 6.17 -20.25 15.22
C THR A 104 7.42 -19.50 15.65
N THR A 105 8.54 -19.74 14.97
CA THR A 105 9.83 -19.12 15.32
C THR A 105 10.03 -17.75 14.68
N GLY A 106 9.37 -17.48 13.55
CA GLY A 106 9.53 -16.27 12.77
C GLY A 106 10.76 -16.25 11.86
N ILE A 107 11.32 -17.42 11.57
CA ILE A 107 12.57 -17.57 10.81
C ILE A 107 12.27 -18.08 9.39
N CYS A 108 12.96 -17.51 8.40
CA CYS A 108 13.00 -18.00 7.03
C CYS A 108 14.45 -18.35 6.68
N PRO A 109 14.74 -19.51 6.05
CA PRO A 109 16.09 -19.81 5.58
C PRO A 109 16.59 -18.82 4.51
N ASP A 110 15.68 -18.19 3.76
CA ASP A 110 16.00 -17.15 2.78
C ASP A 110 16.17 -15.75 3.42
N GLY A 111 15.94 -15.63 4.73
CA GLY A 111 16.13 -14.41 5.50
C GLY A 111 15.33 -13.20 4.99
N GLU A 112 16.00 -12.04 5.00
CA GLU A 112 15.42 -10.76 4.58
C GLU A 112 15.13 -10.69 3.09
N ASP A 113 15.95 -11.36 2.28
CA ASP A 113 15.91 -11.32 0.82
C ASP A 113 14.88 -12.28 0.20
N CYS A 114 14.14 -13.04 1.03
CA CYS A 114 13.08 -13.93 0.55
C CYS A 114 12.08 -13.15 -0.35
N PRO A 115 11.88 -13.54 -1.61
CA PRO A 115 10.99 -12.82 -2.52
C PRO A 115 9.51 -13.08 -2.26
N TYR A 116 9.18 -13.96 -1.30
CA TYR A 116 7.83 -14.36 -0.96
C TYR A 116 7.37 -13.71 0.35
N LEU A 117 6.05 -13.65 0.53
CA LEU A 117 5.38 -13.07 1.69
C LEU A 117 5.50 -13.98 2.91
N HIS A 118 5.93 -13.48 4.06
CA HIS A 118 5.94 -14.24 5.31
C HIS A 118 4.62 -14.07 6.06
N ARG A 119 4.03 -15.18 6.52
CA ARG A 119 2.82 -15.15 7.38
C ARG A 119 3.18 -14.83 8.83
N THR A 120 3.68 -13.62 9.01
CA THR A 120 3.94 -13.05 10.34
C THR A 120 2.67 -12.98 11.19
N THR A 121 2.81 -12.91 12.51
CA THR A 121 1.69 -12.81 13.45
C THR A 121 0.76 -11.67 13.06
N GLY A 122 -0.52 -11.97 12.86
CA GLY A 122 -1.51 -10.99 12.44
C GLY A 122 -1.45 -10.60 10.96
N ASP A 123 -0.68 -11.34 10.14
CA ASP A 123 -0.50 -11.15 8.70
C ASP A 123 0.00 -9.74 8.35
N THR A 124 0.98 -9.26 9.13
CA THR A 124 1.39 -7.85 9.07
C THR A 124 2.16 -7.50 7.80
N GLU A 125 2.96 -8.39 7.23
CA GLU A 125 3.63 -8.13 5.95
C GLU A 125 2.61 -7.79 4.85
N ARG A 126 1.53 -8.57 4.73
CA ARG A 126 0.49 -8.36 3.72
C ARG A 126 -0.32 -7.11 4.00
N LYS A 127 -0.88 -6.99 5.22
CA LYS A 127 -1.78 -5.89 5.60
C LYS A 127 -1.10 -4.54 5.49
N TYR A 128 0.19 -4.48 5.81
CA TYR A 128 0.98 -3.25 5.75
C TYR A 128 1.83 -3.14 4.48
N HIS A 129 1.53 -3.92 3.44
CA HIS A 129 2.22 -3.83 2.17
C HIS A 129 1.88 -2.54 1.41
N LEU A 130 2.81 -2.05 0.56
CA LEU A 130 2.57 -0.91 -0.36
C LEU A 130 1.36 -1.13 -1.30
N ARG A 131 0.96 -2.38 -1.50
CA ARG A 131 -0.18 -2.77 -2.32
C ARG A 131 -1.54 -2.68 -1.60
N TYR A 132 -1.56 -2.82 -0.27
CA TYR A 132 -2.80 -3.08 0.48
C TYR A 132 -3.07 -2.14 1.66
N TYR A 133 -2.04 -1.63 2.32
CA TYR A 133 -2.23 -0.78 3.50
C TYR A 133 -3.07 0.44 3.14
N LYS A 134 -4.21 0.64 3.81
CA LYS A 134 -5.11 1.79 3.62
C LYS A 134 -5.62 1.97 2.19
N THR A 135 -5.67 0.90 1.38
CA THR A 135 -6.19 0.97 0.00
C THR A 135 -7.65 0.56 -0.14
N GLY A 136 -8.27 0.10 0.96
CA GLY A 136 -9.68 -0.26 1.01
C GLY A 136 -10.31 0.20 2.31
N THR A 137 -11.59 0.54 2.26
CA THR A 137 -12.36 1.01 3.41
C THR A 137 -12.60 -0.11 4.41
N CYS A 138 -12.49 0.21 5.70
CA CYS A 138 -12.81 -0.71 6.78
C CYS A 138 -14.33 -0.87 6.87
N ILE A 139 -14.80 -2.10 7.05
CA ILE A 139 -16.23 -2.37 7.28
C ILE A 139 -16.66 -2.09 8.73
N HIS A 140 -15.69 -1.97 9.64
CA HIS A 140 -15.94 -1.73 11.05
C HIS A 140 -15.93 -0.24 11.32
N GLU A 141 -16.80 0.20 12.21
CA GLU A 141 -16.85 1.59 12.65
C GLU A 141 -15.64 1.97 13.52
N THR A 142 -15.54 3.27 13.81
CA THR A 142 -14.56 3.82 14.76
C THR A 142 -15.21 4.12 16.11
N ASP A 143 -14.46 3.95 17.18
CA ASP A 143 -14.85 4.43 18.52
C ASP A 143 -14.81 5.96 18.61
N ALA A 144 -15.22 6.50 19.76
CA ALA A 144 -15.21 7.94 20.02
C ALA A 144 -13.80 8.59 19.95
N ARG A 145 -12.73 7.78 19.96
CA ARG A 145 -11.33 8.23 19.82
C ARG A 145 -10.85 8.16 18.37
N GLY A 146 -11.68 7.69 17.44
CA GLY A 146 -11.33 7.52 16.03
C GLY A 146 -10.57 6.22 15.72
N HIS A 147 -10.53 5.25 16.64
CA HIS A 147 -9.88 3.95 16.41
C HIS A 147 -10.89 2.90 15.97
N CYS A 148 -10.46 1.96 15.11
CA CYS A 148 -11.31 0.85 14.70
C CYS A 148 -11.80 0.04 15.91
N VAL A 149 -13.11 -0.21 16.02
CA VAL A 149 -13.67 -0.99 17.15
C VAL A 149 -13.14 -2.43 17.20
N LYS A 150 -12.81 -3.01 16.04
CA LYS A 150 -12.32 -4.39 15.94
C LYS A 150 -10.80 -4.50 15.99
N ASN A 151 -10.09 -3.62 15.27
CA ASN A 151 -8.64 -3.74 15.06
C ASN A 151 -7.82 -2.67 15.81
N GLY A 152 -8.50 -1.81 16.56
CA GLY A 152 -7.90 -0.71 17.31
C GLY A 152 -7.19 0.32 16.44
N LEU A 153 -6.23 1.00 17.04
CA LEU A 153 -5.49 2.10 16.44
C LEU A 153 -4.58 1.68 15.26
N HIS A 154 -4.28 0.38 15.15
CA HIS A 154 -3.46 -0.22 14.11
C HIS A 154 -4.32 -0.89 13.03
N CYS A 155 -5.50 -0.36 12.73
CA CYS A 155 -6.28 -0.89 11.63
C CYS A 155 -5.58 -0.60 10.29
N ALA A 156 -5.40 -1.66 9.49
CA ALA A 156 -4.78 -1.55 8.17
C ALA A 156 -5.75 -1.07 7.06
N PHE A 157 -7.05 -0.97 7.36
CA PHE A 157 -8.08 -0.48 6.44
C PHE A 157 -8.42 0.98 6.73
N ALA A 158 -8.94 1.69 5.73
CA ALA A 158 -9.23 3.11 5.80
C ALA A 158 -10.56 3.39 6.52
N HIS A 159 -10.59 4.34 7.46
CA HIS A 159 -11.79 4.81 8.15
C HIS A 159 -12.23 6.19 7.62
N GLY A 160 -12.46 6.26 6.31
CA GLY A 160 -12.92 7.46 5.61
C GLY A 160 -12.02 7.82 4.42
N PRO A 161 -12.48 8.72 3.53
CA PRO A 161 -11.74 9.08 2.31
C PRO A 161 -10.36 9.71 2.58
N HIS A 162 -10.22 10.41 3.71
CA HIS A 162 -8.95 11.02 4.13
C HIS A 162 -7.91 10.00 4.62
N ASP A 163 -8.35 8.81 5.02
CA ASP A 163 -7.51 7.69 5.47
C ASP A 163 -7.28 6.67 4.35
N LEU A 164 -7.84 6.91 3.14
CA LEU A 164 -7.70 6.05 1.98
C LEU A 164 -6.54 6.53 1.09
N ARG A 165 -5.74 5.59 0.58
CA ARG A 165 -4.66 5.87 -0.36
C ARG A 165 -4.72 4.96 -1.59
N PRO A 166 -4.18 5.41 -2.74
CA PRO A 166 -4.06 4.54 -3.91
C PRO A 166 -3.09 3.38 -3.65
N PRO A 167 -3.38 2.18 -4.19
CA PRO A 167 -2.46 1.05 -4.15
C PRO A 167 -1.23 1.29 -5.04
N VAL A 168 -0.08 0.76 -4.61
CA VAL A 168 1.11 0.66 -5.45
C VAL A 168 1.15 -0.72 -6.09
N TYR A 169 1.43 -0.78 -7.39
CA TYR A 169 1.51 -2.03 -8.15
C TYR A 169 2.96 -2.39 -8.48
N ASP A 170 3.21 -3.70 -8.56
CA ASP A 170 4.44 -4.24 -9.15
C ASP A 170 4.38 -4.00 -10.67
N ILE A 171 5.51 -3.64 -11.30
CA ILE A 171 5.56 -3.42 -12.75
C ILE A 171 5.11 -4.64 -13.56
N ARG A 172 5.35 -5.85 -13.05
CA ARG A 172 4.89 -7.10 -13.69
C ARG A 172 3.37 -7.22 -13.71
N LEU A 173 2.70 -6.54 -12.78
CA LEU A 173 1.25 -6.53 -12.63
C LEU A 173 0.61 -5.24 -13.16
N SER A 174 1.39 -4.19 -13.47
CA SER A 174 0.88 -2.90 -13.95
C SER A 174 0.45 -2.91 -15.42
N ILE A 175 0.77 -3.97 -16.17
CA ILE A 175 0.28 -4.16 -17.54
C ILE A 175 -1.20 -4.58 -17.54
N MET A 176 -1.68 -5.21 -16.47
CA MET A 176 -3.06 -5.69 -16.37
C MET A 176 -4.13 -4.58 -16.36
N PRO A 177 -4.03 -3.48 -15.57
CA PRO A 177 -5.05 -2.42 -15.61
C PRO A 177 -5.09 -1.68 -16.95
N LEU A 178 -3.97 -1.57 -17.68
CA LEU A 178 -3.98 -1.02 -19.04
C LEU A 178 -4.75 -1.93 -20.00
N VAL A 179 -4.52 -3.24 -19.94
CA VAL A 179 -5.26 -4.22 -20.77
C VAL A 179 -6.74 -4.24 -20.41
N THR A 180 -7.13 -4.21 -19.13
CA THR A 180 -8.55 -4.18 -18.73
C THR A 180 -9.24 -2.88 -19.14
N THR A 181 -8.55 -1.74 -19.05
CA THR A 181 -9.11 -0.44 -19.46
C THR A 181 -9.25 -0.37 -20.99
N LEU A 182 -8.26 -0.87 -21.73
CA LEU A 182 -8.32 -0.98 -23.19
C LEU A 182 -9.41 -1.96 -23.64
N PHE A 183 -9.55 -3.11 -22.98
CA PHE A 183 -10.59 -4.09 -23.28
C PHE A 183 -11.99 -3.55 -22.97
N SER A 184 -12.17 -2.84 -21.85
CA SER A 184 -13.43 -2.20 -21.49
C SER A 184 -13.79 -1.07 -22.45
N ARG A 185 -12.80 -0.27 -22.90
CA ARG A 185 -12.98 0.77 -23.92
C ARG A 185 -13.31 0.17 -25.29
N TYR A 186 -12.64 -0.91 -25.68
CA TYR A 186 -12.92 -1.65 -26.92
C TYR A 186 -14.34 -2.23 -26.91
N HIS A 187 -14.77 -2.82 -25.79
CA HIS A 187 -16.12 -3.38 -25.67
C HIS A 187 -17.21 -2.30 -25.64
N ALA A 188 -16.96 -1.16 -24.99
CA ALA A 188 -17.85 0.00 -25.00
C ALA A 188 -17.96 0.64 -26.39
N PHE A 189 -16.84 0.74 -27.12
CA PHE A 189 -16.80 1.22 -28.50
C PHE A 189 -17.60 0.30 -29.44
N ASN A 190 -17.39 -1.02 -29.38
CA ASN A 190 -18.16 -1.97 -30.19
C ASN A 190 -19.66 -1.95 -29.88
N LYS A 191 -20.04 -1.73 -28.63
CA LYS A 191 -21.46 -1.57 -28.23
C LYS A 191 -22.06 -0.25 -28.71
N HIS A 192 -21.24 0.78 -28.92
CA HIS A 192 -21.67 2.05 -29.50
C HIS A 192 -21.84 1.94 -31.02
N VAL A 193 -20.88 1.31 -31.71
CA VAL A 193 -20.93 1.10 -33.17
C VAL A 193 -22.12 0.23 -33.59
N SER A 194 -22.40 -0.86 -32.85
CA SER A 194 -23.56 -1.74 -33.11
C SER A 194 -24.92 -1.07 -32.87
N ARG A 195 -24.98 0.09 -32.19
CA ARG A 195 -26.19 0.90 -32.06
C ARG A 195 -26.38 1.92 -33.18
N LEU A 196 -25.31 2.23 -33.92
CA LEU A 196 -25.31 3.20 -35.02
C LEU A 196 -25.56 2.54 -36.38
N VAL A 197 -25.25 1.24 -36.50
CA VAL A 197 -25.57 0.45 -37.69
C VAL A 197 -26.99 -0.13 -37.52
N LYS A 198 -27.99 0.60 -38.03
CA LYS A 198 -29.33 0.01 -38.25
C LYS A 198 -29.30 -0.80 -39.55
N PRO A 199 -29.90 -2.00 -39.59
CA PRO A 199 -30.04 -2.73 -40.85
C PRO A 199 -30.85 -1.87 -41.82
N VAL A 200 -30.30 -1.67 -43.03
CA VAL A 200 -31.04 -1.09 -44.15
C VAL A 200 -32.03 -2.17 -44.61
N SER A 201 -33.32 -1.91 -44.44
CA SER A 201 -34.41 -2.68 -45.04
C SER A 201 -34.68 -2.19 -46.45
#